data_AF-A0A7W1G5E5-F1
#
_entry.id   AF-A0A7W1G5E5-F1
#
_cell.length_a   1.000
_cell.length_b   1.000
_cell.length_c   1.000
_cell.angle_alpha   90.00
_cell.angle_beta   90.00
_cell.angle_gamma   90.00
#
_symmetry.space_group_name_H-M   'P 1'
#
loop_
_entity.id
_entity.type
_entity.pdbx_description
1 polymer ?
#
loop_
_entity_poly.entity_id
_entity_poly.type
_entity_poly.pdbx_seq_one_letter_code
_entity_poly.pdbx_strand_id
1 'polypeptide(L)'
;MIPTLALANGVNAQLITNVINEYDQGYHLAFTAANSLARRWIADRQDAPVIEALAPTLRWALWSMGATGAPQDGPAVTDAPRIARALGDRAMAFWLRLVAQNGLALFEVASDQPTIVWKEHDQKRALALAKASLQDGDAATISDHQAVALGLWHCCRMFADECFYGTNQRLLFPLRALQMMTGIPAIPDQHVRKGLTSAGASGFTALEMTHHYQPSFTDSFGLLYQCAQFAAAPGWKVVAEGVDRSKFPGLRAHPARVLEILLGTQGRKERKLVEFQGWRDQWQVGFLGFAKVTYREG
;
A
#
# COMPACT_ATOMS: atom_id res chain seq x y z
N MET A 1 -14.29 -20.25 -5.09
CA MET A 1 -12.82 -20.05 -5.12
C MET A 1 -12.59 -18.57 -5.41
N ILE A 2 -11.95 -17.84 -4.50
CA ILE A 2 -11.62 -16.42 -4.72
C ILE A 2 -10.64 -16.34 -5.89
N PRO A 3 -10.88 -15.50 -6.91
CA PRO A 3 -9.91 -15.30 -7.97
C PRO A 3 -8.63 -14.70 -7.40
N THR A 4 -7.49 -15.28 -7.74
CA THR A 4 -6.18 -14.89 -7.22
C THR A 4 -5.27 -14.42 -8.33
N LEU A 5 -4.47 -13.38 -8.05
CA LEU A 5 -3.37 -13.00 -8.94
C LEU A 5 -2.33 -14.11 -8.96
N ALA A 6 -1.97 -14.53 -10.16
CA ALA A 6 -0.92 -15.49 -10.43
C ALA A 6 0.02 -14.97 -11.51
N LEU A 7 1.21 -15.57 -11.56
CA LEU A 7 2.16 -15.32 -12.64
C LEU A 7 1.58 -15.86 -13.96
N ALA A 8 1.60 -15.05 -15.02
CA ALA A 8 1.07 -15.47 -16.31
C ALA A 8 1.93 -16.56 -16.97
N ASN A 9 1.31 -17.41 -17.78
CA ASN A 9 2.03 -18.45 -18.53
C ASN A 9 3.15 -17.88 -19.41
N GLY A 10 4.30 -18.55 -19.40
CA GLY A 10 5.49 -18.16 -20.18
C GLY A 10 6.36 -17.08 -19.54
N VAL A 11 5.95 -16.51 -18.40
CA VAL A 11 6.81 -15.59 -17.64
C VAL A 11 7.90 -16.38 -16.91
N ASN A 12 9.15 -15.97 -17.10
CA ASN A 12 10.34 -16.59 -16.50
C ASN A 12 11.17 -15.58 -15.70
N ALA A 13 12.16 -16.06 -14.95
CA ALA A 13 13.00 -15.23 -14.10
C ALA A 13 13.77 -14.13 -14.87
N GLN A 14 14.18 -14.40 -16.12
CA GLN A 14 14.86 -13.40 -16.95
C GLN A 14 13.94 -12.24 -17.32
N LEU A 15 12.68 -12.54 -17.68
CA LEU A 15 11.70 -11.50 -17.96
C LEU A 15 11.42 -10.65 -16.71
N ILE A 16 11.30 -11.29 -15.53
CA ILE A 16 11.16 -10.57 -14.26
C ILE A 16 12.37 -9.66 -14.00
N THR A 17 13.59 -10.19 -14.19
CA THR A 17 14.84 -9.42 -14.06
C THR A 17 14.81 -8.15 -14.93
N ASN A 18 14.42 -8.32 -16.20
CA ASN A 18 14.35 -7.21 -17.16
C ASN A 18 13.28 -6.19 -16.73
N VAL A 19 12.09 -6.65 -16.32
CA VAL A 19 11.01 -5.77 -15.86
C VAL A 19 11.43 -4.95 -14.65
N ILE A 20 12.07 -5.57 -13.66
CA ILE A 20 12.56 -4.85 -12.46
C ILE A 20 13.61 -3.80 -12.84
N ASN A 21 14.55 -4.16 -13.71
CA ASN A 21 15.64 -3.26 -14.13
C ASN A 21 15.18 -2.12 -15.05
N GLU A 22 14.15 -2.35 -15.87
CA GLU A 22 13.55 -1.37 -16.78
C GLU A 22 12.59 -0.40 -16.07
N TYR A 23 12.14 -0.75 -14.86
CA TYR A 23 11.30 0.14 -14.06
C TYR A 23 12.11 1.34 -13.57
N ASP A 24 11.43 2.45 -13.27
CA ASP A 24 12.07 3.73 -12.96
C ASP A 24 13.09 3.60 -11.81
N GLN A 25 14.36 3.93 -12.09
CA GLN A 25 15.44 3.80 -11.11
C GLN A 25 15.30 4.80 -9.97
N GLY A 26 14.82 6.01 -10.26
CA GLY A 26 14.55 7.03 -9.24
C GLY A 26 13.57 6.50 -8.19
N TYR A 27 12.53 5.81 -8.63
CA TYR A 27 11.55 5.14 -7.78
C TYR A 27 12.22 4.09 -6.89
N HIS A 28 13.03 3.19 -7.45
CA HIS A 28 13.69 2.12 -6.65
C HIS A 28 14.59 2.70 -5.56
N LEU A 29 15.35 3.74 -5.90
CA LEU A 29 16.24 4.44 -4.97
C LEU A 29 15.45 5.18 -3.89
N ALA A 30 14.40 5.91 -4.27
CA ALA A 30 13.48 6.60 -3.38
C ALA A 30 12.84 5.64 -2.36
N PHE A 31 12.30 4.53 -2.86
CA PHE A 31 11.72 3.48 -2.04
C PHE A 31 12.75 2.91 -1.06
N THR A 32 13.92 2.49 -1.55
CA THR A 32 14.95 1.85 -0.72
C THR A 32 15.44 2.77 0.39
N ALA A 33 15.71 4.04 0.06
CA ALA A 33 16.16 5.04 1.03
C ALA A 33 15.10 5.28 2.12
N ALA A 34 13.86 5.60 1.71
CA ALA A 34 12.77 5.85 2.66
C ALA A 34 12.43 4.62 3.50
N ASN A 35 12.34 3.44 2.88
CA ASN A 35 11.98 2.21 3.58
C ASN A 35 13.03 1.78 4.61
N SER A 36 14.32 1.92 4.29
CA SER A 36 15.41 1.56 5.21
C SER A 36 15.37 2.40 6.50
N LEU A 37 15.16 3.72 6.36
CA LEU A 37 15.02 4.63 7.49
C LEU A 37 13.69 4.42 8.24
N ALA A 38 12.59 4.17 7.52
CA ALA A 38 11.30 3.88 8.13
C ALA A 38 11.34 2.60 8.98
N ARG A 39 12.02 1.54 8.50
CA ARG A 39 12.21 0.31 9.26
C ARG A 39 12.99 0.55 10.55
N ARG A 40 14.06 1.35 10.50
CA ARG A 40 14.80 1.76 11.71
C ARG A 40 13.91 2.56 12.66
N TRP A 41 13.16 3.52 12.14
CA TRP A 41 12.23 4.34 12.93
C TRP A 41 11.15 3.50 13.63
N ILE A 42 10.61 2.50 12.91
CA ILE A 42 9.62 1.53 13.41
C ILE A 42 10.23 0.62 14.50
N ALA A 43 11.50 0.24 14.38
CA ALA A 43 12.20 -0.64 15.32
C ALA A 43 12.66 0.11 16.59
N ASP A 44 13.27 1.28 16.43
CA ASP A 44 14.00 2.01 17.48
C ASP A 44 13.14 3.05 18.23
N ARG A 45 11.81 2.90 18.19
CA ARG A 45 10.84 3.69 19.00
C ARG A 45 10.89 5.20 18.76
N GLN A 46 10.85 5.64 17.51
CA GLN A 46 10.78 7.07 17.17
C GLN A 46 12.01 7.90 17.62
N ASP A 47 13.21 7.31 17.52
CA ASP A 47 14.45 8.03 17.83
C ASP A 47 14.61 9.30 16.97
N ALA A 48 14.96 10.42 17.62
CA ALA A 48 14.96 11.74 17.00
C ALA A 48 15.91 11.86 15.79
N PRO A 49 17.16 11.35 15.83
CA PRO A 49 18.04 11.33 14.66
C PRO A 49 17.47 10.52 13.48
N VAL A 50 16.70 9.46 13.75
CA VAL A 50 16.09 8.67 12.68
C VAL A 50 14.94 9.46 12.03
N ILE A 51 14.15 10.19 12.83
CA ILE A 51 13.11 11.10 12.32
C ILE A 51 13.73 12.22 11.48
N GLU A 52 14.81 12.84 11.98
CA GLU A 52 15.55 13.91 11.29
C GLU A 52 16.11 13.47 9.93
N ALA A 53 16.49 12.19 9.79
CA ALA A 53 16.92 11.60 8.52
C ALA A 53 15.74 11.16 7.63
N LEU A 54 14.68 10.59 8.22
CA LEU A 54 13.54 10.04 7.50
C LEU A 54 12.69 11.14 6.86
N ALA A 55 12.42 12.23 7.57
CA ALA A 55 11.59 13.32 7.08
C ALA A 55 12.09 13.94 5.75
N PRO A 56 13.36 14.37 5.60
CA PRO A 56 13.86 14.89 4.32
C PRO A 56 13.94 13.81 3.24
N THR A 57 14.23 12.56 3.60
CA THR A 57 14.27 11.43 2.65
C THR A 57 12.89 11.14 2.09
N LEU A 58 11.86 11.12 2.94
CA LEU A 58 10.48 10.90 2.53
C LEU A 58 9.98 12.06 1.66
N ARG A 59 10.33 13.30 2.01
CA ARG A 59 10.03 14.49 1.20
C ARG A 59 10.65 14.38 -0.20
N TRP A 60 11.93 14.02 -0.28
CA TRP A 60 12.62 13.81 -1.56
C TRP A 60 11.98 12.68 -2.38
N ALA A 61 11.66 11.55 -1.74
CA ALA A 61 10.99 10.43 -2.40
C ALA A 61 9.65 10.86 -3.01
N LEU A 62 8.81 11.55 -2.23
CA LEU A 62 7.53 12.07 -2.71
C LEU A 62 7.71 13.06 -3.87
N TRP A 63 8.70 13.95 -3.78
CA TRP A 63 9.04 14.89 -4.85
C TRP A 63 9.47 14.18 -6.15
N SER A 64 10.35 13.18 -6.06
CA SER A 64 10.80 12.39 -7.22
C SER A 64 9.65 11.63 -7.91
N MET A 65 8.55 11.41 -7.20
CA MET A 65 7.36 10.73 -7.71
C MET A 65 6.31 11.71 -8.26
N GLY A 66 6.64 13.00 -8.36
CA GLY A 66 5.78 14.04 -8.92
C GLY A 66 4.97 14.83 -7.89
N ALA A 67 5.28 14.73 -6.59
CA ALA A 67 4.82 15.77 -5.65
C ALA A 67 5.58 17.05 -5.98
N THR A 68 4.98 18.22 -5.81
CA THR A 68 5.63 19.49 -6.19
C THR A 68 6.08 20.27 -4.95
N GLY A 69 6.90 21.30 -5.15
CA GLY A 69 7.23 22.28 -4.11
C GLY A 69 6.26 23.46 -4.03
N ALA A 70 5.37 23.59 -5.03
CA ALA A 70 4.42 24.68 -5.17
C ALA A 70 2.99 24.13 -5.35
N PRO A 71 1.98 24.65 -4.60
CA PRO A 71 0.59 24.17 -4.68
C PRO A 71 -0.05 24.31 -6.06
N GLN A 72 0.53 25.16 -6.93
CA GLN A 72 -0.02 25.47 -8.25
C GLN A 72 0.24 24.35 -9.28
N ASP A 73 1.26 23.51 -9.05
CA ASP A 73 1.69 22.47 -10.00
C ASP A 73 1.38 21.03 -9.52
N GLY A 74 0.85 20.88 -8.31
CA GLY A 74 0.62 19.59 -7.65
C GLY A 74 0.46 19.73 -6.13
N PRO A 75 0.24 18.63 -5.40
CA PRO A 75 0.22 18.69 -3.93
C PRO A 75 1.63 19.01 -3.43
N ALA A 76 1.73 20.11 -2.69
CA ALA A 76 2.99 20.60 -2.17
C ALA A 76 3.38 19.85 -0.90
N VAL A 77 4.52 19.16 -0.89
CA VAL A 77 5.01 18.47 0.32
C VAL A 77 5.47 19.52 1.33
N THR A 78 5.14 19.34 2.61
CA THR A 78 5.57 20.24 3.68
C THR A 78 7.07 20.15 3.93
N ASP A 79 7.56 21.02 4.81
CA ASP A 79 8.95 20.96 5.27
C ASP A 79 9.21 19.72 6.16
N ALA A 80 10.50 19.39 6.32
CA ALA A 80 10.90 18.24 7.13
C ALA A 80 10.44 18.35 8.61
N PRO A 81 10.44 19.52 9.28
CA PRO A 81 9.91 19.66 10.63
C PRO A 81 8.43 19.26 10.80
N ARG A 82 7.55 19.59 9.84
CA ARG A 82 6.14 19.13 9.91
C ARG A 82 6.01 17.63 9.71
N ILE A 83 6.76 17.05 8.77
CA ILE A 83 6.82 15.59 8.58
C ILE A 83 7.34 14.91 9.86
N ALA A 84 8.36 15.46 10.50
CA ALA A 84 8.91 14.96 11.75
C ALA A 84 7.87 14.98 12.88
N ARG A 85 7.05 16.02 12.97
CA ARG A 85 5.93 16.10 13.92
C ARG A 85 4.91 14.99 13.69
N ALA A 86 4.53 14.74 12.43
CA ALA A 86 3.65 13.64 12.08
C ALA A 86 4.23 12.29 12.54
N LEU A 87 5.52 12.06 12.27
CA LEU A 87 6.25 10.87 12.71
C LEU A 87 6.38 10.75 14.25
N GLY A 88 6.12 11.81 15.01
CA GLY A 88 6.01 11.77 16.47
C GLY A 88 4.66 11.25 16.97
N ASP A 89 3.64 11.14 16.11
CA ASP A 89 2.32 10.68 16.53
C ASP A 89 2.32 9.21 16.94
N ARG A 90 1.79 8.93 18.15
CA ARG A 90 1.81 7.58 18.75
C ARG A 90 0.81 6.62 18.10
N ALA A 91 -0.31 7.13 17.59
CA ALA A 91 -1.31 6.29 16.93
C ALA A 91 -0.82 5.91 15.52
N MET A 92 -0.31 6.88 14.77
CA MET A 92 0.31 6.67 13.47
C MET A 92 1.48 5.69 13.57
N ALA A 93 2.38 5.86 14.55
CA ALA A 93 3.48 4.93 14.73
C ALA A 93 3.05 3.53 15.14
N PHE A 94 1.98 3.39 15.94
CA PHE A 94 1.41 2.08 16.23
C PHE A 94 0.96 1.38 14.94
N TRP A 95 0.18 2.07 14.10
CA TRP A 95 -0.35 1.51 12.87
C TRP A 95 0.73 1.22 11.85
N LEU A 96 1.67 2.14 11.63
CA LEU A 96 2.81 1.92 10.73
C LEU A 96 3.67 0.75 11.20
N ARG A 97 3.89 0.59 12.51
CA ARG A 97 4.59 -0.56 13.07
C ARG A 97 3.81 -1.84 12.86
N LEU A 98 2.52 -1.86 13.15
CA LEU A 98 1.66 -3.03 12.95
C LEU A 98 1.74 -3.51 11.50
N VAL A 99 1.62 -2.58 10.56
CA VAL A 99 1.61 -2.82 9.12
C VAL A 99 2.99 -3.23 8.62
N ALA A 100 4.07 -2.57 9.05
CA ALA A 100 5.42 -2.87 8.58
C ALA A 100 6.03 -4.15 9.20
N GLN A 101 5.72 -4.46 10.46
CA GLN A 101 6.26 -5.65 11.13
C GLN A 101 5.61 -6.93 10.61
N ASN A 102 4.29 -6.89 10.37
CA ASN A 102 3.56 -8.06 9.94
C ASN A 102 3.47 -8.13 8.40
N GLY A 103 3.57 -7.00 7.68
CA GLY A 103 3.62 -6.98 6.23
C GLY A 103 2.42 -7.69 5.60
N LEU A 104 2.68 -8.58 4.64
CA LEU A 104 1.67 -9.48 4.07
C LEU A 104 1.33 -10.67 4.99
N ALA A 105 2.14 -10.96 6.00
CA ALA A 105 1.84 -12.00 6.98
C ALA A 105 0.71 -11.61 7.96
N LEU A 106 0.21 -10.37 7.87
CA LEU A 106 -1.07 -10.00 8.47
C LEU A 106 -2.21 -10.84 7.92
N PHE A 107 -2.11 -11.39 6.72
CA PHE A 107 -3.20 -12.08 6.04
C PHE A 107 -2.93 -13.59 6.02
N GLU A 108 -3.82 -14.39 6.61
CA GLU A 108 -3.80 -15.82 6.41
C GLU A 108 -4.34 -16.14 5.01
N VAL A 109 -3.64 -17.02 4.29
CA VAL A 109 -3.92 -17.37 2.90
C VAL A 109 -4.75 -18.67 2.79
N ALA A 110 -5.07 -19.31 3.93
CA ALA A 110 -5.63 -20.67 3.97
C ALA A 110 -7.16 -20.76 3.81
N SER A 111 -7.89 -19.64 3.89
CA SER A 111 -9.37 -19.64 3.90
C SER A 111 -10.00 -19.00 2.66
N ASP A 112 -11.25 -19.39 2.42
CA ASP A 112 -12.20 -18.77 1.49
C ASP A 112 -12.62 -17.35 1.87
N GLN A 113 -12.12 -16.85 3.01
CA GLN A 113 -12.17 -15.46 3.42
C GLN A 113 -10.79 -15.01 3.91
N PRO A 114 -10.39 -13.74 3.73
CA PRO A 114 -9.22 -13.23 4.42
C PRO A 114 -9.42 -13.37 5.93
N THR A 115 -8.39 -13.79 6.66
CA THR A 115 -8.30 -13.68 8.12
C THR A 115 -7.07 -12.87 8.48
N ILE A 116 -7.13 -12.12 9.57
CA ILE A 116 -5.98 -11.36 10.05
C ILE A 116 -5.30 -12.12 11.18
N VAL A 117 -3.98 -12.30 11.06
CA VAL A 117 -3.16 -12.92 12.09
C VAL A 117 -2.36 -11.85 12.82
N TRP A 118 -2.69 -11.63 14.09
CA TRP A 118 -1.94 -10.73 14.97
C TRP A 118 -1.94 -11.22 16.42
N LYS A 119 -1.00 -10.72 17.22
CA LYS A 119 -0.93 -11.00 18.66
C LYS A 119 -2.14 -10.39 19.37
N GLU A 120 -2.69 -11.09 20.37
CA GLU A 120 -3.89 -10.64 21.10
C GLU A 120 -3.78 -9.21 21.65
N HIS A 121 -2.61 -8.84 22.19
CA HIS A 121 -2.36 -7.48 22.67
C HIS A 121 -2.46 -6.43 21.55
N ASP A 122 -1.91 -6.73 20.37
CA ASP A 122 -1.92 -5.82 19.22
C ASP A 122 -3.33 -5.71 18.64
N GLN A 123 -4.09 -6.80 18.61
CA GLN A 123 -5.51 -6.82 18.24
C GLN A 123 -6.34 -5.89 19.12
N LYS A 124 -6.26 -6.07 20.45
CA LYS A 124 -7.03 -5.26 21.41
C LYS A 124 -6.73 -3.77 21.24
N ARG A 125 -5.45 -3.43 21.07
CA ARG A 125 -5.03 -2.04 20.86
C ARG A 125 -5.48 -1.49 19.50
N ALA A 126 -5.37 -2.28 18.42
CA ALA A 126 -5.84 -1.90 17.09
C ALA A 126 -7.34 -1.63 17.07
N LEU A 127 -8.14 -2.52 17.66
CA LEU A 127 -9.59 -2.36 17.80
C LEU A 127 -9.94 -1.11 18.64
N ALA A 128 -9.23 -0.88 19.74
CA ALA A 128 -9.46 0.31 20.57
C ALA A 128 -9.18 1.61 19.81
N LEU A 129 -8.05 1.70 19.09
CA LEU A 129 -7.70 2.87 18.29
C LEU A 129 -8.65 3.08 17.10
N ALA A 130 -9.06 2.00 16.44
CA ALA A 130 -10.04 2.07 15.36
C ALA A 130 -11.40 2.55 15.86
N LYS A 131 -11.89 2.04 17.00
CA LYS A 131 -13.14 2.50 17.63
C LYS A 131 -13.07 3.97 18.04
N ALA A 132 -11.95 4.41 18.60
CA ALA A 132 -11.75 5.82 18.96
C ALA A 132 -11.75 6.76 17.75
N SER A 133 -11.60 6.22 16.53
CA SER A 133 -11.67 6.98 15.28
C SER A 133 -13.09 7.03 14.69
N LEU A 134 -14.06 6.34 15.29
CA LEU A 134 -15.49 6.34 14.91
C LEU A 134 -16.27 7.30 15.83
N GLN A 135 -17.36 7.88 15.33
CA GLN A 135 -18.24 8.72 16.16
C GLN A 135 -19.13 7.87 17.10
N ASP A 136 -19.52 8.44 18.24
CA ASP A 136 -20.42 7.84 19.24
C ASP A 136 -21.77 7.48 18.59
N GLY A 137 -21.89 6.25 18.14
CA GLY A 137 -23.07 5.72 17.44
C GLY A 137 -22.75 4.59 16.45
N ASP A 138 -21.56 4.63 15.83
CA ASP A 138 -21.08 3.62 14.88
C ASP A 138 -20.16 2.55 15.53
N ALA A 139 -20.01 2.59 16.86
CA ALA A 139 -19.18 1.67 17.64
C ALA A 139 -19.77 0.25 17.77
N ALA A 140 -20.61 -0.16 16.81
CA ALA A 140 -20.95 -1.57 16.60
C ALA A 140 -19.66 -2.41 16.45
N THR A 141 -19.79 -3.73 16.60
CA THR A 141 -18.69 -4.69 16.46
C THR A 141 -17.94 -4.49 15.15
N ILE A 142 -16.78 -3.82 15.23
CA ILE A 142 -15.84 -3.75 14.11
C ILE A 142 -15.08 -5.07 14.01
N SER A 143 -15.00 -5.61 12.80
CA SER A 143 -14.13 -6.75 12.50
C SER A 143 -12.66 -6.33 12.53
N ASP A 144 -11.76 -7.30 12.67
CA ASP A 144 -10.31 -7.10 12.56
C ASP A 144 -9.91 -6.41 11.24
N HIS A 145 -10.63 -6.74 10.17
CA HIS A 145 -10.37 -6.24 8.82
C HIS A 145 -10.69 -4.76 8.71
N GLN A 146 -11.82 -4.37 9.28
CA GLN A 146 -12.22 -2.98 9.40
C GLN A 146 -11.25 -2.21 10.29
N ALA A 147 -10.76 -2.80 11.38
CA ALA A 147 -9.75 -2.16 12.23
C ALA A 147 -8.44 -1.87 11.48
N VAL A 148 -7.88 -2.84 10.74
CA VAL A 148 -6.68 -2.59 9.91
C VAL A 148 -6.92 -1.48 8.90
N ALA A 149 -8.05 -1.56 8.19
CA ALA A 149 -8.36 -0.64 7.12
C ALA A 149 -8.54 0.81 7.67
N LEU A 150 -9.24 0.96 8.80
CA LEU A 150 -9.37 2.23 9.52
C LEU A 150 -8.03 2.76 10.02
N GLY A 151 -7.15 1.88 10.49
CA GLY A 151 -5.80 2.24 10.91
C GLY A 151 -4.91 2.76 9.78
N LEU A 152 -4.94 2.09 8.62
CA LEU A 152 -4.24 2.54 7.41
C LEU A 152 -4.77 3.89 6.94
N TRP A 153 -6.09 4.07 6.96
CA TRP A 153 -6.73 5.33 6.63
C TRP A 153 -6.35 6.46 7.58
N HIS A 154 -6.34 6.19 8.88
CA HIS A 154 -5.88 7.14 9.88
C HIS A 154 -4.44 7.60 9.58
N CYS A 155 -3.53 6.68 9.24
CA CYS A 155 -2.19 7.05 8.80
C CYS A 155 -2.21 7.95 7.56
N CYS A 156 -3.01 7.61 6.55
CA CYS A 156 -3.11 8.40 5.32
C CYS A 156 -3.64 9.80 5.57
N ARG A 157 -4.64 9.95 6.45
CA ARG A 157 -5.14 11.26 6.86
C ARG A 157 -4.07 12.07 7.58
N MET A 158 -3.38 11.47 8.55
CA MET A 158 -2.27 12.12 9.26
C MET A 158 -1.17 12.57 8.28
N PHE A 159 -0.80 11.74 7.32
CA PHE A 159 0.13 12.13 6.26
C PHE A 159 -0.44 13.25 5.40
N ALA A 160 -1.73 13.23 5.04
CA ALA A 160 -2.37 14.30 4.26
C ALA A 160 -2.30 15.65 4.99
N ASP A 161 -2.67 15.65 6.27
CA ASP A 161 -2.82 16.87 7.08
C ASP A 161 -1.45 17.48 7.47
N GLU A 162 -0.44 16.64 7.71
CA GLU A 162 0.88 17.08 8.19
C GLU A 162 1.97 17.11 7.12
N CYS A 163 1.92 16.24 6.12
CA CYS A 163 2.99 16.11 5.12
C CYS A 163 2.70 16.86 3.82
N PHE A 164 1.50 17.44 3.63
CA PHE A 164 1.15 18.22 2.44
C PHE A 164 0.49 19.56 2.80
N TYR A 165 0.78 20.60 2.00
CA TYR A 165 0.13 21.92 2.12
C TYR A 165 -1.19 21.95 1.33
N GLY A 166 -2.18 22.61 1.93
CA GLY A 166 -3.53 22.76 1.38
C GLY A 166 -4.43 21.57 1.72
N THR A 167 -5.74 21.80 1.75
CA THR A 167 -6.80 20.79 1.94
C THR A 167 -6.95 19.86 0.73
N ASN A 168 -5.86 19.54 0.04
CA ASN A 168 -5.94 18.80 -1.20
C ASN A 168 -6.28 17.34 -0.88
N GLN A 169 -7.57 17.02 -1.07
CA GLN A 169 -8.26 15.72 -0.99
C GLN A 169 -7.66 14.61 -1.88
N ARG A 170 -6.41 14.76 -2.32
CA ARG A 170 -5.65 13.83 -3.16
C ARG A 170 -4.87 12.87 -2.26
N LEU A 171 -5.55 11.84 -1.77
CA LEU A 171 -4.94 10.79 -0.94
C LEU A 171 -3.73 10.08 -1.59
N LEU A 172 -3.55 10.22 -2.91
CA LEU A 172 -2.49 9.56 -3.67
C LEU A 172 -1.10 9.68 -3.03
N PHE A 173 -0.70 10.89 -2.61
CA PHE A 173 0.64 11.10 -2.06
C PHE A 173 0.79 10.66 -0.61
N PRO A 174 -0.19 10.89 0.29
CA PRO A 174 -0.22 10.24 1.59
C PRO A 174 -0.11 8.71 1.51
N LEU A 175 -0.79 8.10 0.54
CA LEU A 175 -0.73 6.66 0.30
C LEU A 175 0.63 6.22 -0.24
N ARG A 176 1.25 7.02 -1.11
CA ARG A 176 2.64 6.79 -1.54
C ARG A 176 3.62 6.91 -0.37
N ALA A 177 3.42 7.86 0.55
CA ALA A 177 4.24 7.99 1.74
C ALA A 177 4.16 6.72 2.60
N LEU A 178 2.94 6.25 2.88
CA LEU A 178 2.68 4.99 3.58
C LEU A 178 3.36 3.81 2.87
N GLN A 179 3.23 3.71 1.55
CA GLN A 179 3.85 2.67 0.74
C GLN A 179 5.38 2.72 0.77
N MET A 180 5.99 3.92 0.71
CA MET A 180 7.45 4.06 0.83
C MET A 180 7.94 3.56 2.19
N MET A 181 7.21 3.89 3.25
CA MET A 181 7.60 3.53 4.61
C MET A 181 7.37 2.05 4.94
N THR A 182 6.34 1.43 4.39
CA THR A 182 5.90 0.08 4.80
C THR A 182 6.15 -0.99 3.72
N GLY A 183 6.29 -0.60 2.46
CA GLY A 183 6.31 -1.52 1.31
C GLY A 183 4.93 -2.08 0.94
N ILE A 184 3.87 -1.60 1.59
CA ILE A 184 2.49 -2.05 1.40
C ILE A 184 1.78 -1.08 0.43
N PRO A 185 1.26 -1.55 -0.72
CA PRO A 185 0.57 -0.72 -1.68
C PRO A 185 -0.78 -0.32 -1.09
N ALA A 186 -0.97 0.97 -0.85
CA ALA A 186 -2.16 1.45 -0.17
C ALA A 186 -3.29 1.85 -1.14
N ILE A 187 -2.99 2.26 -2.37
CA ILE A 187 -3.95 2.35 -3.51
C ILE A 187 -3.20 2.04 -4.81
N PRO A 188 -3.81 1.33 -5.77
CA PRO A 188 -3.25 1.18 -7.11
C PRO A 188 -3.30 2.52 -7.87
N ASP A 189 -2.14 3.01 -8.30
CA ASP A 189 -2.08 4.18 -9.20
C ASP A 189 -2.66 3.85 -10.59
N GLN A 190 -2.72 4.85 -11.49
CA GLN A 190 -3.30 4.65 -12.83
C GLN A 190 -2.68 3.49 -13.62
N HIS A 191 -1.39 3.21 -13.45
CA HIS A 191 -0.70 2.15 -14.17
C HIS A 191 -0.95 0.79 -13.51
N VAL A 192 -0.97 0.75 -12.19
CA VAL A 192 -1.34 -0.46 -11.44
C VAL A 192 -2.79 -0.84 -11.74
N ARG A 193 -3.72 0.13 -11.80
CA ARG A 193 -5.12 -0.11 -12.19
C ARG A 193 -5.25 -0.65 -13.60
N LYS A 194 -4.58 -0.02 -14.58
CA LYS A 194 -4.51 -0.56 -15.95
C LYS A 194 -3.94 -1.98 -15.96
N GLY A 195 -2.89 -2.24 -15.18
CA GLY A 195 -2.31 -3.56 -15.00
C GLY A 195 -3.31 -4.58 -14.46
N LEU A 196 -4.07 -4.22 -13.43
CA LEU A 196 -5.13 -5.05 -12.84
C LEU A 196 -6.24 -5.34 -13.86
N THR A 197 -6.68 -4.33 -14.62
CA THR A 197 -7.65 -4.52 -15.70
C THR A 197 -7.11 -5.48 -16.77
N SER A 198 -5.86 -5.30 -17.22
CA SER A 198 -5.20 -6.22 -18.16
C SER A 198 -5.00 -7.63 -17.58
N ALA A 199 -4.91 -7.76 -16.25
CA ALA A 199 -4.85 -9.05 -15.57
C ALA A 199 -6.21 -9.77 -15.53
N GLY A 200 -7.30 -9.06 -15.88
CA GLY A 200 -8.66 -9.58 -15.87
C GLY A 200 -9.53 -9.10 -14.71
N ALA A 201 -9.09 -8.13 -13.90
CA ALA A 201 -9.96 -7.53 -12.89
C ALA A 201 -10.98 -6.57 -13.51
N SER A 202 -12.26 -6.80 -13.24
CA SER A 202 -13.33 -5.83 -13.48
C SER A 202 -13.43 -4.81 -12.32
N GLY A 203 -13.91 -3.59 -12.61
CA GLY A 203 -14.18 -2.56 -11.59
C GLY A 203 -13.07 -1.52 -11.35
N PHE A 204 -11.88 -1.70 -11.95
CA PHE A 204 -10.76 -0.74 -11.84
C PHE A 204 -10.65 0.23 -13.05
N THR A 205 -11.59 0.17 -13.99
CA THR A 205 -11.50 0.76 -15.34
C THR A 205 -11.76 2.27 -15.43
N ALA A 206 -12.43 2.88 -14.45
CA ALA A 206 -12.80 4.29 -14.54
C ALA A 206 -12.94 4.92 -13.16
N LEU A 207 -11.80 5.22 -12.53
CA LEU A 207 -11.74 6.19 -11.45
C LEU A 207 -10.65 7.17 -11.81
N GLU A 208 -11.04 8.25 -12.47
CA GLU A 208 -10.40 9.53 -12.22
C GLU A 208 -10.37 9.67 -10.69
N MET A 209 -9.19 9.91 -10.11
CA MET A 209 -9.12 10.33 -8.72
C MET A 209 -9.69 11.75 -8.66
N THR A 210 -11.00 11.87 -8.88
CA THR A 210 -11.75 13.08 -8.65
C THR A 210 -11.59 13.41 -7.17
N HIS A 211 -11.71 14.70 -6.88
CA HIS A 211 -11.40 15.36 -5.61
C HIS A 211 -12.10 14.76 -4.36
N HIS A 212 -12.90 13.69 -4.49
CA HIS A 212 -13.65 13.07 -3.41
C HIS A 212 -13.51 11.54 -3.34
N TYR A 213 -12.53 10.94 -4.04
CA TYR A 213 -12.34 9.49 -3.95
C TYR A 213 -11.77 9.10 -2.58
N GLN A 214 -12.65 8.78 -1.63
CA GLN A 214 -12.33 7.86 -0.56
C GLN A 214 -12.25 6.46 -1.20
N PRO A 215 -11.09 5.79 -1.25
CA PRO A 215 -11.08 4.37 -1.58
C PRO A 215 -12.11 3.68 -0.70
N SER A 216 -12.97 2.86 -1.30
CA SER A 216 -13.75 1.96 -0.45
C SER A 216 -12.71 1.11 0.28
N PHE A 217 -12.80 1.04 1.61
CA PHE A 217 -11.83 0.29 2.43
C PHE A 217 -11.63 -1.16 1.92
N THR A 218 -12.67 -1.69 1.28
CA THR A 218 -12.74 -2.92 0.49
C THR A 218 -11.63 -3.05 -0.57
N ASP A 219 -11.33 -1.98 -1.32
CA ASP A 219 -10.41 -2.01 -2.46
C ASP A 219 -8.94 -2.12 -2.03
N SER A 220 -8.58 -1.38 -0.97
CA SER A 220 -7.21 -1.37 -0.44
C SER A 220 -6.90 -2.68 0.28
N PHE A 221 -7.87 -3.18 1.06
CA PHE A 221 -7.75 -4.48 1.73
C PHE A 221 -7.70 -5.63 0.72
N GLY A 222 -8.54 -5.59 -0.31
CA GLY A 222 -8.54 -6.57 -1.40
C GLY A 222 -7.18 -6.65 -2.10
N LEU A 223 -6.53 -5.51 -2.39
CA LEU A 223 -5.21 -5.49 -3.00
C LEU A 223 -4.14 -6.13 -2.10
N LEU A 224 -4.17 -5.84 -0.79
CA LEU A 224 -3.21 -6.42 0.15
C LEU A 224 -3.37 -7.93 0.29
N TYR A 225 -4.62 -8.40 0.34
CA TYR A 225 -4.91 -9.83 0.32
C TYR A 225 -4.41 -10.48 -0.98
N GLN A 226 -4.63 -9.85 -2.14
CA GLN A 226 -4.11 -10.34 -3.42
C GLN A 226 -2.58 -10.36 -3.46
N CYS A 227 -1.91 -9.39 -2.82
CA CYS A 227 -0.47 -9.43 -2.66
C CYS A 227 -0.02 -10.62 -1.81
N ALA A 228 -0.71 -10.90 -0.70
CA ALA A 228 -0.40 -12.04 0.16
C ALA A 228 -0.59 -13.37 -0.58
N GLN A 229 -1.69 -13.51 -1.31
CA GLN A 229 -1.97 -14.67 -2.18
C GLN A 229 -0.89 -14.84 -3.25
N PHE A 230 -0.52 -13.76 -3.95
CA PHE A 230 0.53 -13.79 -4.97
C PHE A 230 1.89 -14.20 -4.40
N ALA A 231 2.25 -13.72 -3.21
CA ALA A 231 3.50 -14.05 -2.53
C ALA A 231 3.55 -15.51 -2.02
N ALA A 232 2.39 -16.08 -1.70
CA ALA A 232 2.27 -17.47 -1.28
C ALA A 232 2.17 -18.47 -2.45
N ALA A 233 1.83 -17.99 -3.65
CA ALA A 233 1.63 -18.84 -4.82
C ALA A 233 2.95 -19.48 -5.32
N PRO A 234 2.90 -20.68 -5.93
CA PRO A 234 4.10 -21.35 -6.47
C PRO A 234 4.92 -20.49 -7.45
N GLY A 235 4.25 -19.64 -8.23
CA GLY A 235 4.87 -18.71 -9.18
C GLY A 235 5.80 -17.69 -8.53
N TRP A 236 5.65 -17.43 -7.23
CA TRP A 236 6.53 -16.53 -6.49
C TRP A 236 8.01 -16.98 -6.54
N LYS A 237 8.30 -18.28 -6.65
CA LYS A 237 9.68 -18.77 -6.77
C LYS A 237 10.39 -18.20 -8.00
N VAL A 238 9.69 -18.17 -9.14
CA VAL A 238 10.21 -17.61 -10.40
C VAL A 238 10.40 -16.10 -10.28
N VAL A 239 9.46 -15.42 -9.61
CA VAL A 239 9.55 -13.98 -9.35
C VAL A 239 10.75 -13.67 -8.44
N ALA A 240 10.90 -14.40 -7.35
CA ALA A 240 11.98 -14.23 -6.39
C ALA A 240 13.36 -14.46 -7.04
N GLU A 241 13.50 -15.49 -7.87
CA GLU A 241 14.72 -15.73 -8.66
C GLU A 241 15.05 -14.55 -9.60
N GLY A 242 14.03 -13.99 -10.27
CA GLY A 242 14.23 -12.83 -11.13
C GLY A 242 14.59 -11.56 -10.37
N VAL A 243 14.03 -11.37 -9.17
CA VAL A 243 14.39 -10.27 -8.28
C VAL A 243 15.83 -10.39 -7.79
N ASP A 244 16.27 -11.59 -7.38
CA ASP A 244 17.65 -11.83 -6.93
C ASP A 244 18.69 -11.50 -8.02
N ARG A 245 18.35 -11.74 -9.29
CA ARG A 245 19.21 -11.45 -10.45
C ARG A 245 19.16 -9.99 -10.92
N SER A 246 18.23 -9.20 -10.40
CA SER A 246 18.08 -7.80 -10.78
C SER A 246 19.15 -6.91 -10.12
N LYS A 247 19.20 -5.64 -10.52
CA LYS A 247 20.00 -4.61 -9.86
C LYS A 247 19.47 -4.25 -8.46
N PHE A 248 18.30 -4.77 -8.07
CA PHE A 248 17.58 -4.42 -6.85
C PHE A 248 17.15 -5.67 -6.04
N PRO A 249 18.08 -6.56 -5.63
CA PRO A 249 17.75 -7.80 -4.94
C PRO A 249 17.04 -7.59 -3.59
N GLY A 250 17.21 -6.41 -2.97
CA GLY A 250 16.50 -6.03 -1.74
C GLY A 250 14.97 -6.04 -1.87
N LEU A 251 14.42 -5.93 -3.09
CA LEU A 251 12.98 -6.01 -3.34
C LEU A 251 12.37 -7.37 -2.97
N ARG A 252 13.18 -8.42 -2.80
CA ARG A 252 12.71 -9.75 -2.37
C ARG A 252 11.97 -9.67 -1.02
N ALA A 253 12.37 -8.76 -0.14
CA ALA A 253 11.72 -8.54 1.14
C ALA A 253 10.38 -7.78 1.03
N HIS A 254 9.99 -7.35 -0.17
CA HIS A 254 8.82 -6.50 -0.42
C HIS A 254 7.97 -7.06 -1.57
N PRO A 255 7.35 -8.25 -1.40
CA PRO A 255 6.53 -8.90 -2.44
C PRO A 255 5.41 -8.02 -3.01
N ALA A 256 4.75 -7.22 -2.17
CA ALA A 256 3.69 -6.33 -2.61
C ALA A 256 4.24 -5.23 -3.55
N ARG A 257 5.46 -4.73 -3.28
CA ARG A 257 6.16 -3.79 -4.15
C ARG A 257 6.57 -4.42 -5.48
N VAL A 258 7.01 -5.68 -5.46
CA VAL A 258 7.32 -6.44 -6.68
C VAL A 258 6.06 -6.59 -7.53
N LEU A 259 4.93 -7.01 -6.93
CA LEU A 259 3.67 -7.14 -7.66
C LEU A 259 3.21 -5.83 -8.28
N GLU A 260 3.34 -4.72 -7.57
CA GLU A 260 3.03 -3.39 -8.09
C GLU A 260 3.89 -3.01 -9.30
N ILE A 261 5.19 -3.33 -9.29
CA ILE A 261 6.08 -3.13 -10.45
C ILE A 261 5.62 -3.96 -11.64
N LEU A 262 5.24 -5.22 -11.43
CA LEU A 262 4.72 -6.10 -12.48
C LEU A 262 3.42 -5.55 -13.06
N LEU A 263 2.45 -5.18 -12.20
CA LEU A 263 1.18 -4.58 -12.61
C LEU A 263 1.38 -3.25 -13.34
N GLY A 264 2.21 -2.35 -12.80
CA GLY A 264 2.51 -1.07 -13.42
C GLY A 264 3.20 -1.21 -14.78
N THR A 265 4.08 -2.20 -14.94
CA THR A 265 4.72 -2.51 -16.22
C THR A 265 3.73 -3.10 -17.23
N GLN A 266 2.89 -4.03 -16.78
CA GLN A 266 1.81 -4.60 -17.57
C GLN A 266 0.86 -3.53 -18.10
N GLY A 267 0.46 -2.57 -17.26
CA GLY A 267 -0.42 -1.47 -17.65
C GLY A 267 0.23 -0.39 -18.53
N ARG A 268 1.56 -0.32 -18.61
CA ARG A 268 2.30 0.64 -19.45
C ARG A 268 2.74 0.08 -20.80
N LYS A 269 3.20 -1.17 -20.80
CA LYS A 269 3.87 -1.80 -21.96
C LYS A 269 3.05 -2.92 -22.58
N GLU A 270 1.80 -3.11 -22.14
CA GLU A 270 0.89 -4.19 -22.58
C GLU A 270 1.52 -5.58 -22.48
N ARG A 271 2.39 -5.79 -21.49
CA ARG A 271 3.04 -7.07 -21.22
C ARG A 271 2.19 -7.88 -20.26
N LYS A 272 1.75 -9.07 -20.64
CA LYS A 272 1.04 -9.98 -19.73
C LYS A 272 2.04 -10.67 -18.79
N LEU A 273 2.17 -10.13 -17.58
CA LEU A 273 3.06 -10.59 -16.51
C LEU A 273 2.29 -11.31 -15.40
N VAL A 274 1.09 -10.82 -15.09
CA VAL A 274 0.22 -11.38 -14.06
C VAL A 274 -1.21 -11.48 -14.59
N GLU A 275 -1.93 -12.50 -14.14
CA GLU A 275 -3.32 -12.74 -14.51
C GLU A 275 -4.12 -13.28 -13.33
N PHE A 276 -5.43 -13.02 -13.33
CA PHE A 276 -6.33 -13.67 -12.38
C PHE A 276 -6.58 -15.12 -12.79
N GLN A 277 -6.36 -16.04 -11.86
CA GLN A 277 -6.76 -17.44 -11.93
C GLN A 277 -7.99 -17.67 -11.05
N GLY A 278 -8.99 -18.39 -11.57
CA GLY A 278 -10.30 -18.60 -10.93
C GLY A 278 -11.47 -18.02 -11.74
N TRP A 279 -12.72 -18.27 -11.29
CA TRP A 279 -13.94 -17.87 -11.99
C TRP A 279 -14.05 -16.33 -12.12
N ARG A 280 -14.20 -15.85 -13.37
CA ARG A 280 -14.11 -14.43 -13.75
C ARG A 280 -15.37 -13.59 -13.47
N ASP A 281 -16.50 -14.24 -13.21
CA ASP A 281 -17.81 -13.57 -13.35
C ASP A 281 -18.30 -12.82 -12.09
N GLN A 282 -17.49 -12.69 -11.03
CA GLN A 282 -17.93 -12.09 -9.77
C GLN A 282 -16.97 -11.07 -9.13
N TRP A 283 -15.98 -10.52 -9.85
CA TRP A 283 -15.35 -9.27 -9.42
C TRP A 283 -16.30 -8.08 -9.67
N GLN A 284 -17.45 -8.08 -9.01
CA GLN A 284 -18.07 -6.82 -8.62
C GLN A 284 -17.32 -6.34 -7.38
N VAL A 285 -17.13 -5.03 -7.27
CA VAL A 285 -16.42 -4.30 -6.19
C VAL A 285 -17.16 -4.42 -4.83
N GLY A 286 -17.80 -5.56 -4.55
CA GLY A 286 -18.52 -5.90 -3.34
C GLY A 286 -18.17 -7.27 -2.74
N PHE A 287 -17.15 -7.97 -3.27
CA PHE A 287 -16.87 -9.37 -2.91
C PHE A 287 -16.39 -9.60 -1.47
N LEU A 288 -16.20 -8.55 -0.67
CA LEU A 288 -15.92 -8.73 0.76
C LEU A 288 -17.12 -8.49 1.68
N GLY A 289 -18.32 -8.17 1.15
CA GLY A 289 -19.49 -7.92 2.00
C GLY A 289 -19.23 -6.84 3.06
N PHE A 290 -18.24 -5.97 2.86
CA PHE A 290 -17.95 -4.90 3.80
C PHE A 290 -19.03 -3.85 3.62
N ALA A 291 -19.81 -3.65 4.68
CA ALA A 291 -20.78 -2.59 4.76
C ALA A 291 -20.17 -1.28 4.29
N LYS A 292 -20.96 -0.50 3.56
CA LYS A 292 -20.65 0.85 3.13
C LYS A 292 -20.43 1.70 4.39
N VAL A 293 -19.20 1.82 4.87
CA VAL A 293 -18.86 2.72 5.98
C VAL A 293 -18.88 4.13 5.40
N THR A 294 -19.99 4.83 5.59
CA THR A 294 -20.14 6.23 5.18
C THR A 294 -19.35 7.10 6.14
N TYR A 295 -18.20 7.61 5.70
CA TYR A 295 -17.46 8.63 6.43
C TYR A 295 -17.92 10.02 5.96
N ARG A 296 -18.44 10.87 6.85
CA ARG A 296 -18.70 12.28 6.53
C ARG A 296 -17.54 13.14 7.00
N GLU A 297 -17.12 14.06 6.12
CA GLU A 297 -16.20 15.14 6.46
C GLU A 297 -16.76 15.91 7.68
N GLY A 298 -15.97 15.99 8.74
CA GLY A 298 -16.23 16.82 9.92
C GLY A 298 -15.42 18.11 9.82
#